data_AF-A0A846V1P3-F1
#
_entry.id   AF-A0A846V1P3-F1
#
_cell.length_a   1.000
_cell.length_b   1.000
_cell.length_c   1.000
_cell.angle_alpha   90.00
_cell.angle_beta   90.00
_cell.angle_gamma   90.00
#
_symmetry.space_group_name_H-M   'P 1'
#
loop_
_entity.id
_entity.type
_entity.pdbx_description
1 polymer ?
#
loop_
_entity_poly.entity_id
_entity_poly.type
_entity_poly.pdbx_seq_one_letter_code
_entity_poly.pdbx_strand_id
1 'polypeptide(L)'
;MNAPIRIPAWQRPHWHPGGEEIYLHYYVFGNFQNVRVPSAPYGSDGLPHGIEVSNHHHSALRSWEGYPLKGELGRLFKEEAPDAYRAAVDAPQVMILRGTLPDQGDVGYLRDTLGVVAGLLDIGGVAVLDPQIVTLFGADAWRSHYLVRDGAPIRNHLLILRDDEDNGDGYWIRTRGMRKFGRPDVSLRHVPEGDSDRAGMLCERLAEMQALGAHFVDGQALEADGLQGFVARLGGSAVEAPFYNTYVEFRWPH
;
A
#
# COMPACT_ATOMS: atom_id res chain seq x y z
N MET A 1 -22.57 -10.42 -18.13
CA MET A 1 -21.78 -9.46 -17.33
C MET A 1 -22.16 -9.67 -15.88
N ASN A 2 -21.23 -10.14 -15.04
CA ASN A 2 -21.48 -10.22 -13.60
C ASN A 2 -21.61 -8.80 -13.05
N ALA A 3 -22.51 -8.60 -12.09
CA ALA A 3 -22.61 -7.31 -11.41
C ALA A 3 -21.25 -6.99 -10.74
N PRO A 4 -20.73 -5.76 -10.88
CA PRO A 4 -19.47 -5.36 -10.28
C PRO A 4 -19.53 -5.47 -8.75
N ILE A 5 -18.40 -5.84 -8.15
CA ILE A 5 -18.27 -5.99 -6.70
C ILE A 5 -18.16 -4.59 -6.09
N ARG A 6 -19.10 -4.24 -5.21
CA ARG A 6 -19.06 -3.01 -4.44
C ARG A 6 -18.04 -3.13 -3.33
N ILE A 7 -17.14 -2.16 -3.21
CA ILE A 7 -16.17 -2.09 -2.12
C ILE A 7 -16.85 -1.37 -0.94
N PRO A 8 -16.93 -1.97 0.27
CA PRO A 8 -17.41 -1.26 1.45
C PRO A 8 -16.34 -0.32 2.01
N ALA A 9 -16.77 0.77 2.63
CA ALA A 9 -15.91 1.57 3.51
C ALA A 9 -16.04 1.00 4.93
N TRP A 10 -14.97 0.41 5.46
CA TRP A 10 -14.95 -0.08 6.83
C TRP A 10 -14.56 1.03 7.81
N GLN A 11 -15.11 0.93 9.02
CA GLN A 11 -14.88 1.87 10.11
C GLN A 11 -13.59 1.50 10.85
N ARG A 12 -12.91 2.49 11.42
CA ARG A 12 -11.71 2.29 12.22
C ARG A 12 -12.11 2.37 13.70
N PRO A 13 -12.49 1.25 14.35
CA PRO A 13 -13.13 1.26 15.67
C PRO A 13 -12.24 1.80 16.80
N HIS A 14 -10.93 1.83 16.60
CA HIS A 14 -9.96 2.34 17.57
C HIS A 14 -9.48 3.75 17.24
N TRP A 15 -10.08 4.39 16.24
CA TRP A 15 -9.60 5.66 15.71
C TRP A 15 -9.74 6.80 16.71
N HIS A 16 -8.66 7.57 16.77
CA HIS A 16 -8.58 8.87 17.39
C HIS A 16 -7.81 9.79 16.42
N PRO A 17 -8.06 11.11 16.42
CA PRO A 17 -7.32 12.03 15.56
C PRO A 17 -5.81 11.91 15.77
N GLY A 18 -5.09 11.54 14.70
CA GLY A 18 -3.63 11.57 14.64
C GLY A 18 -3.10 12.80 13.88
N GLY A 19 -1.81 13.08 14.03
CA GLY A 19 -1.10 14.12 13.24
C GLY A 19 -0.49 13.60 11.93
N GLU A 20 -0.68 12.31 11.63
CA GLU A 20 -0.15 11.66 10.43
C GLU A 20 -1.04 11.92 9.21
N GLU A 21 -0.42 11.87 8.02
CA GLU A 21 -1.13 12.07 6.75
C GLU A 21 -1.30 10.76 6.00
N ILE A 22 -2.51 10.55 5.46
CA ILE A 22 -2.77 9.49 4.50
C ILE A 22 -2.17 9.91 3.16
N TYR A 23 -1.48 8.98 2.50
CA TYR A 23 -0.96 9.19 1.15
C TYR A 23 -1.36 8.05 0.23
N LEU A 24 -2.00 8.40 -0.88
CA LEU A 24 -2.39 7.46 -1.92
C LEU A 24 -1.64 7.77 -3.20
N HIS A 25 -1.11 6.74 -3.85
CA HIS A 25 -0.42 6.87 -5.12
C HIS A 25 -0.60 5.60 -5.94
N TYR A 26 -1.11 5.74 -7.16
CA TYR A 26 -1.28 4.63 -8.11
C TYR A 26 -0.94 5.10 -9.52
N TYR A 27 -0.34 4.21 -10.30
CA TYR A 27 -0.22 4.38 -11.74
C TYR A 27 -1.11 3.35 -12.41
N VAL A 28 -1.99 3.80 -13.31
CA VAL A 28 -2.79 2.91 -14.17
C VAL A 28 -2.32 3.10 -15.60
N PHE A 29 -1.74 2.05 -16.16
CA PHE A 29 -1.23 2.02 -17.53
C PHE A 29 -2.34 1.54 -18.46
N GLY A 30 -2.55 2.20 -19.61
CA GLY A 30 -3.60 1.81 -20.54
C GLY A 30 -3.69 2.63 -21.80
N ASN A 31 -4.78 2.39 -22.54
CA ASN A 31 -5.24 3.22 -23.65
C ASN A 31 -6.69 3.60 -23.37
N PHE A 32 -6.90 4.78 -22.81
CA PHE A 32 -8.16 5.12 -22.17
C PHE A 32 -9.17 5.72 -23.14
N GLN A 33 -10.42 5.26 -23.04
CA GLN A 33 -11.53 5.88 -23.72
C GLN A 33 -11.80 7.29 -23.17
N ASN A 34 -12.21 8.23 -24.03
CA ASN A 34 -12.60 9.57 -23.61
C ASN A 34 -14.03 9.60 -23.08
N VAL A 35 -14.24 8.96 -21.92
CA VAL A 35 -15.54 8.85 -21.24
C VAL A 35 -15.37 9.12 -19.75
N ARG A 36 -16.48 9.39 -19.07
CA ARG A 36 -16.48 9.48 -17.60
C ARG A 36 -16.14 8.12 -17.00
N VAL A 37 -15.20 8.08 -16.06
CA VAL A 37 -14.81 6.85 -15.36
C VAL A 37 -16.02 6.26 -14.60
N PRO A 38 -16.40 5.00 -14.83
CA PRO A 38 -17.54 4.38 -14.17
C PRO A 38 -17.16 3.86 -12.77
N SER A 39 -17.08 4.74 -11.77
CA SER A 39 -16.70 4.37 -10.39
C SER A 39 -17.89 3.94 -9.51
N ALA A 40 -19.10 4.44 -9.81
CA ALA A 40 -20.32 4.16 -9.05
C ALA A 40 -20.62 2.65 -8.88
N PRO A 41 -20.42 1.78 -9.89
CA PRO A 41 -20.65 0.36 -9.73
C PRO A 41 -19.73 -0.32 -8.70
N TYR A 42 -18.61 0.32 -8.34
CA TYR A 42 -17.68 -0.13 -7.29
C TYR A 42 -17.95 0.49 -5.92
N GLY A 43 -19.03 1.26 -5.79
CA GLY A 43 -19.40 1.94 -4.54
C GLY A 43 -18.67 3.26 -4.30
N SER A 44 -18.05 3.82 -5.35
CA SER A 44 -17.30 5.07 -5.31
C SER A 44 -18.06 6.21 -5.98
N ASP A 45 -18.21 7.34 -5.27
CA ASP A 45 -18.83 8.57 -5.80
C ASP A 45 -17.85 9.40 -6.66
N GLY A 46 -16.60 8.96 -6.78
CA GLY A 46 -15.52 9.65 -7.48
C GLY A 46 -14.26 9.70 -6.62
N LEU A 47 -13.29 10.53 -7.00
CA LEU A 47 -12.11 10.74 -6.17
C LEU A 47 -12.46 11.54 -4.91
N PRO A 48 -11.89 11.18 -3.75
CA PRO A 48 -12.01 12.00 -2.56
C PRO A 48 -11.26 13.33 -2.77
N HIS A 49 -11.76 14.39 -2.12
CA HIS A 49 -11.12 15.71 -2.17
C HIS A 49 -9.67 15.65 -1.66
N GLY A 50 -8.72 16.15 -2.45
CA GLY A 50 -7.28 16.06 -2.15
C GLY A 50 -6.55 14.94 -2.90
N ILE A 51 -7.27 14.04 -3.57
CA ILE A 51 -6.70 13.08 -4.54
C ILE A 51 -6.99 13.57 -5.96
N GLU A 52 -5.94 13.67 -6.76
CA GLU A 52 -6.00 14.12 -8.14
C GLU A 52 -5.69 12.97 -9.10
N VAL A 53 -6.26 13.04 -10.32
CA VAL A 53 -5.87 12.21 -11.45
C VAL A 53 -5.22 13.10 -12.50
N SER A 54 -4.05 12.69 -13.00
CA SER A 54 -3.41 13.30 -14.16
C SER A 54 -3.17 12.26 -15.25
N ASN A 55 -3.40 12.64 -16.51
CA ASN A 55 -3.15 11.79 -17.68
C ASN A 55 -1.85 12.20 -18.35
N HIS A 56 -0.98 11.23 -18.63
CA HIS A 56 0.29 11.44 -19.32
C HIS A 56 0.44 10.50 -20.50
N HIS A 57 1.03 11.01 -21.59
CA HIS A 57 1.58 10.13 -22.61
C HIS A 57 2.72 9.31 -21.99
N HIS A 58 2.70 8.00 -22.22
CA HIS A 58 3.67 7.11 -21.59
C HIS A 58 5.11 7.42 -22.05
N SER A 59 5.29 7.86 -23.30
CA SER A 59 6.59 8.32 -23.82
C SER A 59 7.17 9.50 -23.03
N ALA A 60 6.33 10.44 -22.60
CA ALA A 60 6.76 11.57 -21.77
C ALA A 60 7.10 11.12 -20.35
N LEU A 61 6.34 10.18 -19.77
CA LEU A 61 6.59 9.68 -18.42
C LEU A 61 7.93 8.92 -18.30
N ARG A 62 8.34 8.20 -19.34
CA ARG A 62 9.58 7.40 -19.34
C ARG A 62 10.85 8.23 -19.13
N SER A 63 10.82 9.50 -19.54
CA SER A 63 11.96 10.40 -19.35
C SER A 63 12.05 10.98 -17.94
N TRP A 64 11.00 10.84 -17.11
CA TRP A 64 10.99 11.40 -15.77
C TRP A 64 12.01 10.74 -14.86
N GLU A 65 12.66 11.55 -14.02
CA GLU A 65 13.38 11.06 -12.87
C GLU A 65 12.37 10.38 -11.92
N GLY A 66 12.63 9.12 -11.53
CA GLY A 66 11.69 8.33 -10.75
C GLY A 66 10.61 7.56 -11.54
N TYR A 67 10.68 7.47 -12.87
CA TYR A 67 9.81 6.56 -13.64
C TYR A 67 9.89 5.13 -13.08
N PRO A 68 8.75 4.48 -12.73
CA PRO A 68 8.79 3.30 -11.87
C PRO A 68 9.14 1.99 -12.59
N LEU A 69 9.05 1.93 -13.93
CA LEU A 69 9.34 0.72 -14.71
C LEU A 69 10.75 0.71 -15.31
N LYS A 70 11.70 1.45 -14.73
CA LYS A 70 13.14 1.41 -15.09
C LYS A 70 14.01 1.12 -13.86
N GLY A 71 15.30 0.90 -14.09
CA GLY A 71 16.25 0.60 -13.03
C GLY A 71 15.95 -0.72 -12.32
N GLU A 72 16.34 -0.83 -11.04
CA GLU A 72 16.15 -2.06 -10.25
C GLU A 72 14.67 -2.41 -10.06
N LEU A 73 13.80 -1.41 -9.78
CA LEU A 73 12.36 -1.65 -9.67
C LEU A 73 11.76 -2.20 -10.97
N GLY A 74 12.17 -1.65 -12.12
CA GLY A 74 11.74 -2.17 -13.42
C GLY A 74 12.15 -3.62 -13.66
N ARG A 75 13.36 -4.01 -13.22
CA ARG A 75 13.82 -5.41 -13.31
C ARG A 75 13.00 -6.31 -12.39
N LEU A 76 12.79 -5.89 -11.15
CA LEU A 76 11.95 -6.61 -10.18
C LEU A 76 10.55 -6.89 -10.76
N PHE A 77 9.86 -5.86 -11.27
CA PHE A 77 8.52 -6.05 -11.84
C PHE A 77 8.51 -6.93 -13.08
N LYS A 78 9.57 -6.88 -13.90
CA LYS A 78 9.71 -7.75 -15.06
C LYS A 78 9.90 -9.22 -14.66
N GLU A 79 10.56 -9.49 -13.54
CA GLU A 79 10.78 -10.83 -13.01
C GLU A 79 9.54 -11.37 -12.29
N GLU A 80 8.89 -10.58 -11.44
CA GLU A 80 7.74 -11.01 -10.64
C GLU A 80 6.43 -11.06 -11.43
N ALA A 81 6.23 -10.13 -12.37
CA ALA A 81 4.98 -9.98 -13.12
C ALA A 81 5.24 -9.69 -14.61
N PRO A 82 5.89 -10.58 -15.36
CA PRO A 82 6.38 -10.32 -16.72
C PRO A 82 5.29 -9.87 -17.69
N ASP A 83 4.09 -10.44 -17.60
CA ASP A 83 2.96 -10.08 -18.47
C ASP A 83 2.39 -8.70 -18.14
N ALA A 84 2.23 -8.40 -16.84
CA ALA A 84 1.78 -7.08 -16.40
C ALA A 84 2.82 -6.00 -16.74
N TYR A 85 4.10 -6.31 -16.56
CA TYR A 85 5.22 -5.45 -16.96
C TYR A 85 5.20 -5.13 -18.44
N ARG A 86 5.06 -6.15 -19.30
CA ARG A 86 4.95 -5.95 -20.75
C ARG A 86 3.72 -5.10 -21.10
N ALA A 87 2.55 -5.42 -20.56
CA ALA A 87 1.33 -4.65 -20.81
C ALA A 87 1.47 -3.18 -20.36
N ALA A 88 2.09 -2.94 -19.20
CA ALA A 88 2.34 -1.61 -18.68
C ALA A 88 3.30 -0.82 -19.59
N VAL A 89 4.42 -1.44 -20.00
CA VAL A 89 5.39 -0.87 -20.94
C VAL A 89 4.69 -0.53 -22.27
N ASP A 90 3.93 -1.44 -22.86
CA ASP A 90 3.36 -1.24 -24.19
C ASP A 90 2.18 -0.26 -24.22
N ALA A 91 1.60 0.07 -23.05
CA ALA A 91 0.51 1.01 -22.95
C ALA A 91 0.91 2.43 -23.42
N PRO A 92 0.07 3.13 -24.20
CA PRO A 92 0.38 4.47 -24.71
C PRO A 92 0.18 5.59 -23.69
N GLN A 93 -0.61 5.36 -22.63
CA GLN A 93 -0.97 6.36 -21.62
C GLN A 93 -0.80 5.82 -20.21
N VAL A 94 -0.61 6.75 -19.27
CA VAL A 94 -0.57 6.46 -17.84
C VAL A 94 -1.42 7.48 -17.10
N MET A 95 -2.41 7.00 -16.36
CA MET A 95 -3.18 7.78 -15.40
C MET A 95 -2.51 7.67 -14.04
N ILE A 96 -2.12 8.81 -13.45
CA ILE A 96 -1.52 8.86 -12.12
C ILE A 96 -2.56 9.39 -11.15
N LEU A 97 -2.90 8.59 -10.16
CA LEU A 97 -3.75 8.97 -9.03
C LEU A 97 -2.84 9.28 -7.86
N ARG A 98 -2.88 10.49 -7.34
CA ARG A 98 -2.01 10.89 -6.24
C ARG A 98 -2.66 11.93 -5.36
N GLY A 99 -2.41 11.83 -4.06
CA GLY A 99 -2.69 12.92 -3.15
C GLY A 99 -2.46 12.57 -1.69
N THR A 100 -2.68 13.57 -0.85
CA THR A 100 -2.51 13.51 0.59
C THR A 100 -3.82 13.92 1.26
N LEU A 101 -4.18 13.23 2.33
CA LEU A 101 -5.40 13.48 3.09
C LEU A 101 -5.07 13.54 4.59
N PRO A 102 -5.80 14.34 5.38
CA PRO A 102 -5.74 14.23 6.83
C PRO A 102 -6.22 12.84 7.26
N ASP A 103 -5.75 12.37 8.43
CA ASP A 103 -6.21 11.11 9.03
C ASP A 103 -7.74 11.08 9.21
N GLN A 104 -8.39 9.96 8.87
CA GLN A 104 -9.85 9.82 8.89
C GLN A 104 -10.30 8.59 9.72
N GLY A 105 -11.50 8.66 10.30
CA GLY A 105 -12.08 7.59 11.11
C GLY A 105 -12.62 6.39 10.33
N ASP A 106 -12.64 6.46 9.00
CA ASP A 106 -13.01 5.36 8.11
C ASP A 106 -12.13 5.36 6.85
N VAL A 107 -12.20 4.27 6.08
CA VAL A 107 -11.42 4.11 4.84
C VAL A 107 -12.22 4.42 3.58
N GLY A 108 -13.24 5.27 3.66
CA GLY A 108 -14.05 5.71 2.51
C GLY A 108 -13.21 6.30 1.39
N TYR A 109 -12.17 7.06 1.75
CA TYR A 109 -11.19 7.59 0.79
C TYR A 109 -10.48 6.50 -0.02
N LEU A 110 -10.19 5.35 0.62
CA LEU A 110 -9.49 4.24 -0.02
C LEU A 110 -10.46 3.47 -0.92
N ARG A 111 -11.67 3.19 -0.42
CA ARG A 111 -12.78 2.66 -1.23
C ARG A 111 -12.97 3.48 -2.50
N ASP A 112 -13.08 4.79 -2.35
CA ASP A 112 -13.36 5.71 -3.44
C ASP A 112 -12.25 5.73 -4.49
N THR A 113 -10.99 5.79 -4.03
CA THR A 113 -9.81 5.75 -4.89
C THR A 113 -9.71 4.42 -5.65
N LEU A 114 -9.87 3.29 -4.96
CA LEU A 114 -9.85 1.96 -5.59
C LEU A 114 -11.02 1.78 -6.56
N GLY A 115 -12.20 2.31 -6.25
CA GLY A 115 -13.34 2.31 -7.17
C GLY A 115 -13.07 3.09 -8.46
N VAL A 116 -12.32 4.20 -8.39
CA VAL A 116 -11.87 4.93 -9.59
C VAL A 116 -10.81 4.12 -10.35
N VAL A 117 -9.84 3.49 -9.68
CA VAL A 117 -8.88 2.58 -10.33
C VAL A 117 -9.61 1.44 -11.05
N ALA A 118 -10.62 0.86 -10.40
CA ALA A 118 -11.42 -0.20 -10.99
C ALA A 118 -12.16 0.27 -12.25
N GLY A 119 -12.77 1.47 -12.21
CA GLY A 119 -13.39 2.09 -13.39
C GLY A 119 -12.40 2.44 -14.50
N LEU A 120 -11.16 2.85 -14.17
CA LEU A 120 -10.11 3.09 -15.17
C LEU A 120 -9.74 1.81 -15.91
N LEU A 121 -9.70 0.67 -15.20
CA LEU A 121 -9.49 -0.64 -15.81
C LEU A 121 -10.66 -1.03 -16.75
N ASP A 122 -11.89 -0.59 -16.50
CA ASP A 122 -13.03 -0.86 -17.41
C ASP A 122 -12.93 -0.08 -18.73
N ILE A 123 -12.28 1.09 -18.72
CA ILE A 123 -12.22 1.98 -19.89
C ILE A 123 -10.88 1.93 -20.63
N GLY A 124 -10.06 0.90 -20.38
CA GLY A 124 -8.84 0.62 -21.15
C GLY A 124 -7.54 0.54 -20.33
N GLY A 125 -7.61 0.59 -19.00
CA GLY A 125 -6.48 0.26 -18.14
C GLY A 125 -6.13 -1.23 -18.20
N VAL A 126 -4.85 -1.57 -18.29
CA VAL A 126 -4.34 -2.94 -18.45
C VAL A 126 -3.42 -3.40 -17.32
N ALA A 127 -2.78 -2.45 -16.64
CA ALA A 127 -1.90 -2.72 -15.51
C ALA A 127 -1.98 -1.60 -14.47
N VAL A 128 -1.77 -1.95 -13.19
CA VAL A 128 -1.77 -1.01 -12.07
C VAL A 128 -0.52 -1.21 -11.24
N LEU A 129 0.22 -0.14 -10.98
CA LEU A 129 1.30 -0.12 -10.01
C LEU A 129 0.81 0.54 -8.72
N ASP A 130 0.99 -0.16 -7.59
CA ASP A 130 0.92 0.40 -6.24
C ASP A 130 2.36 0.56 -5.70
N PRO A 131 2.93 1.78 -5.68
CA PRO A 131 4.27 2.02 -5.16
C PRO A 131 4.40 1.84 -3.64
N GLN A 132 3.29 1.90 -2.89
CA GLN A 132 3.32 1.77 -1.42
C GLN A 132 3.63 0.35 -0.97
N ILE A 133 3.25 -0.64 -1.78
CA ILE A 133 3.61 -2.06 -1.58
C ILE A 133 4.56 -2.59 -2.65
N VAL A 134 5.07 -1.71 -3.53
CA VAL A 134 6.01 -2.06 -4.60
C VAL A 134 5.49 -3.24 -5.43
N THR A 135 4.26 -3.16 -5.93
CA THR A 135 3.66 -4.26 -6.69
C THR A 135 3.01 -3.77 -7.98
N LEU A 136 3.39 -4.41 -9.08
CA LEU A 136 2.77 -4.24 -10.39
C LEU A 136 1.77 -5.37 -10.64
N PHE A 137 0.52 -5.01 -10.84
CA PHE A 137 -0.57 -5.93 -11.13
C PHE A 137 -1.01 -5.83 -12.59
N GLY A 138 -1.35 -6.97 -13.20
CA GLY A 138 -2.26 -6.97 -14.35
C GLY A 138 -3.69 -6.67 -13.89
N ALA A 139 -4.56 -6.24 -14.81
CA ALA A 139 -5.93 -5.84 -14.48
C ALA A 139 -6.71 -6.90 -13.66
N ASP A 140 -6.68 -8.17 -14.07
CA ASP A 140 -7.40 -9.26 -13.38
C ASP A 140 -6.81 -9.60 -12.02
N ALA A 141 -5.48 -9.58 -11.91
CA ALA A 141 -4.78 -9.79 -10.64
C ALA A 141 -5.12 -8.67 -9.65
N TRP A 142 -5.11 -7.41 -10.11
CA TRP A 142 -5.50 -6.26 -9.29
C TRP A 142 -6.95 -6.38 -8.81
N ARG A 143 -7.87 -6.81 -9.70
CA ARG A 143 -9.28 -7.02 -9.35
C ARG A 143 -9.44 -8.09 -8.28
N SER A 144 -8.77 -9.22 -8.46
CA SER A 144 -8.79 -10.31 -7.48
C SER A 144 -8.21 -9.88 -6.14
N HIS A 145 -7.22 -8.99 -6.16
CA HIS A 145 -6.55 -8.47 -4.97
C HIS A 145 -7.36 -7.42 -4.19
N TYR A 146 -8.06 -6.52 -4.88
CA TYR A 146 -8.72 -5.37 -4.23
C TYR A 146 -10.25 -5.37 -4.30
N LEU A 147 -10.88 -6.02 -5.27
CA LEU A 147 -12.34 -6.10 -5.39
C LEU A 147 -12.89 -7.29 -4.61
N VAL A 148 -12.71 -7.24 -3.30
CA VAL A 148 -13.22 -8.25 -2.37
C VAL A 148 -14.56 -7.78 -1.80
N ARG A 149 -15.55 -8.69 -1.72
CA ARG A 149 -16.95 -8.37 -1.38
C ARG A 149 -17.11 -7.60 -0.06
N ASP A 150 -16.29 -7.95 0.93
CA ASP A 150 -16.34 -7.35 2.27
C ASP A 150 -15.22 -6.32 2.51
N GLY A 151 -14.58 -5.87 1.41
CA GLY A 151 -13.40 -5.03 1.43
C GLY A 151 -12.12 -5.86 1.38
N ALA A 152 -11.10 -5.33 0.72
CA ALA A 152 -9.80 -5.98 0.68
C ALA A 152 -9.23 -6.08 2.11
N PRO A 153 -8.76 -7.26 2.54
CA PRO A 153 -8.10 -7.41 3.82
C PRO A 153 -6.94 -6.42 3.96
N ILE A 154 -6.67 -5.93 5.17
CA ILE A 154 -5.56 -5.01 5.42
C ILE A 154 -4.23 -5.59 4.90
N ARG A 155 -4.04 -6.90 5.02
CA ARG A 155 -2.90 -7.64 4.47
C ARG A 155 -2.64 -7.40 2.98
N ASN A 156 -3.69 -7.17 2.19
CA ASN A 156 -3.57 -6.89 0.75
C ASN A 156 -2.97 -5.50 0.49
N HIS A 157 -3.01 -4.61 1.48
CA HIS A 157 -2.42 -3.28 1.42
C HIS A 157 -1.01 -3.21 1.99
N LEU A 158 -0.42 -4.35 2.41
CA LEU A 158 0.88 -4.43 3.05
C LEU A 158 1.87 -5.28 2.25
N LEU A 159 3.10 -4.83 2.21
CA LEU A 159 4.26 -5.63 1.88
C LEU A 159 5.03 -5.91 3.19
N ILE A 160 5.30 -7.17 3.49
CA ILE A 160 6.16 -7.57 4.61
C ILE A 160 7.48 -8.04 4.02
N LEU A 161 8.57 -7.41 4.45
CA LEU A 161 9.93 -7.65 4.00
C LEU A 161 10.73 -8.32 5.11
N ARG A 162 11.61 -9.22 4.71
CA ARG A 162 12.67 -9.78 5.55
C ARG A 162 14.00 -9.41 4.92
N ASP A 163 14.77 -8.64 5.66
CA ASP A 163 16.15 -8.30 5.35
C ASP A 163 17.08 -8.92 6.40
N ASP A 164 18.34 -9.16 6.05
CA ASP A 164 19.37 -9.50 7.05
C ASP A 164 19.66 -8.26 7.92
N GLU A 165 19.96 -8.45 9.21
CA GLU A 165 20.46 -7.37 10.05
C GLU A 165 21.84 -6.88 9.58
N ASP A 166 22.14 -5.59 9.75
CA ASP A 166 23.42 -5.00 9.30
C ASP A 166 24.64 -5.65 9.97
N ASN A 167 24.46 -6.18 11.19
CA ASN A 167 25.49 -6.90 11.94
C ASN A 167 25.55 -8.41 11.61
N GLY A 168 24.65 -8.91 10.75
CA GLY A 168 24.54 -10.32 10.37
C GLY A 168 23.93 -11.24 11.43
N ASP A 169 23.40 -10.70 12.54
CA ASP A 169 22.83 -11.49 13.63
C ASP A 169 21.29 -11.31 13.69
N GLY A 170 20.60 -12.26 13.06
CA GLY A 170 19.16 -12.29 12.93
C GLY A 170 18.63 -11.51 11.73
N TYR A 171 17.31 -11.32 11.72
CA TYR A 171 16.57 -10.69 10.65
C TYR A 171 15.91 -9.39 11.09
N TRP A 172 15.79 -8.49 10.14
CA TRP A 172 14.94 -7.32 10.23
C TRP A 172 13.67 -7.57 9.43
N ILE A 173 12.53 -7.66 10.13
CA ILE A 173 11.22 -7.83 9.52
C ILE A 173 10.50 -6.49 9.54
N ARG A 174 9.96 -6.05 8.42
CA ARG A 174 9.33 -4.74 8.33
C ARG A 174 8.16 -4.68 7.37
N THR A 175 7.25 -3.74 7.58
CA THR A 175 6.15 -3.49 6.66
C THR A 175 6.44 -2.33 5.72
N ARG A 176 5.72 -2.31 4.60
CA ARG A 176 5.41 -1.11 3.82
C ARG A 176 3.93 -1.07 3.51
N GLY A 177 3.39 0.13 3.39
CA GLY A 177 2.01 0.37 2.94
C GLY A 177 1.12 1.02 3.98
N MET A 178 1.58 1.15 5.23
CA MET A 178 0.78 1.76 6.30
C MET A 178 0.46 3.24 6.07
N ARG A 179 1.24 3.92 5.23
CA ARG A 179 0.98 5.29 4.80
C ARG A 179 -0.39 5.47 4.10
N LYS A 180 -0.94 4.41 3.48
CA LYS A 180 -2.32 4.42 2.94
C LYS A 180 -3.38 4.56 4.03
N PHE A 181 -3.02 4.31 5.29
CA PHE A 181 -3.88 4.42 6.47
C PHE A 181 -3.49 5.59 7.40
N GLY A 182 -2.53 6.43 7.00
CA GLY A 182 -1.99 7.49 7.84
C GLY A 182 -1.37 6.93 9.12
N ARG A 183 -0.63 5.83 9.02
CA ARG A 183 -0.02 5.14 10.17
C ARG A 183 1.44 4.81 9.88
N PRO A 184 2.28 4.70 10.93
CA PRO A 184 3.64 4.27 10.77
C PRO A 184 3.70 2.80 10.33
N ASP A 185 4.71 2.48 9.52
CA ASP A 185 5.07 1.10 9.22
C ASP A 185 5.66 0.41 10.45
N VAL A 186 5.59 -0.92 10.51
CA VAL A 186 6.12 -1.71 11.62
C VAL A 186 7.55 -2.16 11.28
N SER A 187 8.46 -2.05 12.26
CA SER A 187 9.84 -2.53 12.20
C SER A 187 10.10 -3.47 13.36
N LEU A 188 10.51 -4.71 13.10
CA LEU A 188 10.94 -5.69 14.10
C LEU A 188 12.41 -6.04 13.86
N ARG A 189 13.28 -5.64 14.79
CA ARG A 189 14.73 -5.86 14.71
C ARG A 189 15.18 -7.09 15.49
N HIS A 190 16.30 -7.68 15.06
CA HIS A 190 17.00 -8.80 15.68
C HIS A 190 16.13 -10.05 15.87
N VAL A 191 15.29 -10.35 14.88
CA VAL A 191 14.44 -11.55 14.90
C VAL A 191 15.31 -12.79 14.65
N PRO A 192 15.33 -13.79 15.56
CA PRO A 192 16.05 -15.03 15.34
C PRO A 192 15.53 -15.79 14.12
N GLU A 193 16.39 -16.60 13.49
CA GLU A 193 16.01 -17.32 12.26
C GLU A 193 14.78 -18.22 12.44
N GLY A 194 14.70 -18.93 13.56
CA GLY A 194 13.56 -19.80 13.89
C GLY A 194 12.24 -19.06 14.14
N ASP A 195 12.28 -17.74 14.34
CA ASP A 195 11.10 -16.92 14.65
C ASP A 195 10.65 -16.03 13.47
N SER A 196 11.28 -16.14 12.30
CA SER A 196 11.03 -15.25 11.15
C SER A 196 9.55 -15.21 10.73
N ASP A 197 8.90 -16.37 10.58
CA ASP A 197 7.48 -16.45 10.21
C ASP A 197 6.57 -15.85 11.29
N ARG A 198 6.88 -16.13 12.55
CA ARG A 198 6.13 -15.62 13.71
C ARG A 198 6.21 -14.09 13.77
N ALA A 199 7.40 -13.53 13.54
CA ALA A 199 7.59 -12.08 13.46
C ALA A 199 6.82 -11.47 12.29
N GLY A 200 6.78 -12.13 11.13
CA GLY A 200 5.94 -11.72 10.00
C GLY A 200 4.45 -11.64 10.37
N MET A 201 3.93 -12.67 11.05
CA MET A 201 2.54 -12.66 11.54
C MET A 201 2.30 -11.58 12.59
N LEU A 202 3.28 -11.29 13.45
CA LEU A 202 3.18 -10.20 14.43
C LEU A 202 3.12 -8.84 13.73
N CYS A 203 3.97 -8.59 12.73
CA CYS A 203 3.91 -7.38 11.90
C CYS A 203 2.53 -7.18 11.28
N GLU A 204 1.93 -8.24 10.72
CA GLU A 204 0.59 -8.18 10.14
C GLU A 204 -0.46 -7.76 11.17
N ARG A 205 -0.47 -8.36 12.36
CA ARG A 205 -1.41 -8.01 13.44
C ARG A 205 -1.22 -6.59 13.96
N LEU A 206 0.03 -6.15 14.14
CA LEU A 206 0.34 -4.79 14.59
C LEU A 206 -0.11 -3.76 13.54
N ALA A 207 0.12 -4.05 12.25
CA ALA A 207 -0.35 -3.22 11.15
C ALA A 207 -1.88 -3.20 11.07
N GLU A 208 -2.56 -4.34 11.27
CA GLU A 208 -4.02 -4.43 11.32
C GLU A 208 -4.60 -3.57 12.45
N MET A 209 -4.05 -3.66 13.66
CA MET A 209 -4.46 -2.80 14.78
C MET A 209 -4.35 -1.31 14.44
N GLN A 210 -3.24 -0.89 13.84
CA GLN A 210 -3.04 0.50 13.43
C GLN A 210 -4.01 0.93 12.33
N ALA A 211 -4.24 0.07 11.34
CA ALA A 211 -5.20 0.33 10.27
C ALA A 211 -6.63 0.48 10.81
N LEU A 212 -6.99 -0.30 11.85
CA LEU A 212 -8.24 -0.17 12.62
C LEU A 212 -8.27 1.06 13.55
N GLY A 213 -7.20 1.86 13.58
CA GLY A 213 -7.16 3.18 14.22
C GLY A 213 -6.30 3.26 15.48
N ALA A 214 -5.70 2.16 15.94
CA ALA A 214 -4.81 2.19 17.09
C ALA A 214 -3.54 3.02 16.83
N HIS A 215 -2.95 3.56 17.89
CA HIS A 215 -1.70 4.29 17.86
C HIS A 215 -0.73 3.71 18.88
N PHE A 216 0.51 3.55 18.47
CA PHE A 216 1.60 3.34 19.40
C PHE A 216 2.14 4.68 19.87
N VAL A 217 2.50 4.74 21.16
CA VAL A 217 3.23 5.88 21.72
C VAL A 217 4.67 5.48 21.99
N ASP A 218 5.60 6.43 21.88
CA ASP A 218 7.01 6.17 22.16
C ASP A 218 7.19 5.68 23.60
N GLY A 219 7.97 4.61 23.78
CA GLY A 219 8.17 3.95 25.06
C GLY A 219 7.02 3.02 25.50
N GLN A 220 5.98 2.82 24.69
CA GLN A 220 4.90 1.90 25.01
C GLN A 220 5.41 0.46 25.10
N ALA A 221 5.24 -0.15 26.28
CA ALA A 221 5.48 -1.57 26.47
C ALA A 221 4.34 -2.41 25.89
N LEU A 222 4.69 -3.55 25.28
CA LEU A 222 3.74 -4.49 24.71
C LEU A 222 4.17 -5.92 25.04
N GLU A 223 3.17 -6.75 25.31
CA GLU A 223 3.32 -8.21 25.35
C GLU A 223 2.58 -8.77 24.13
N ALA A 224 3.25 -9.61 23.35
CA ALA A 224 2.66 -10.22 22.17
C ALA A 224 3.17 -11.63 21.98
N ASP A 225 2.26 -12.51 21.57
CA ASP A 225 2.52 -13.93 21.33
C ASP A 225 3.13 -14.67 22.54
N GLY A 226 2.93 -14.19 23.77
CA GLY A 226 3.57 -14.76 24.96
C GLY A 226 5.04 -14.36 25.14
N LEU A 227 5.54 -13.42 24.33
CA LEU A 227 6.80 -12.72 24.56
C LEU A 227 6.54 -11.39 25.27
N GLN A 228 7.43 -11.07 26.21
CA GLN A 228 7.41 -9.82 26.97
C GLN A 228 8.64 -8.98 26.61
N GLY A 229 8.56 -7.67 26.81
CA GLY A 229 9.70 -6.77 26.65
C GLY A 229 9.77 -6.04 25.30
N PHE A 230 8.73 -6.12 24.48
CA PHE A 230 8.62 -5.21 23.34
C PHE A 230 8.38 -3.79 23.86
N VAL A 231 9.14 -2.84 23.32
CA VAL A 231 8.99 -1.41 23.62
C VAL A 231 8.96 -0.66 22.29
N ALA A 232 7.87 0.07 22.04
CA ALA A 232 7.70 0.88 20.84
C ALA A 232 8.70 2.02 20.82
N ARG A 233 9.37 2.20 19.68
CA ARG A 233 10.19 3.38 19.38
C ARG A 233 9.72 4.01 18.08
N LEU A 234 9.27 5.25 18.14
CA LEU A 234 8.79 5.96 16.95
C LEU A 234 9.97 6.61 16.21
N GLY A 235 9.92 6.59 14.88
CA GLY A 235 10.97 7.18 14.06
C GLY A 235 10.60 7.33 12.58
N GLY A 236 11.57 7.75 11.78
CA GLY A 236 11.45 7.88 10.33
C GLY A 236 10.72 9.13 9.87
N SER A 237 10.59 9.25 8.54
CA SER A 237 9.90 10.35 7.88
C SER A 237 9.40 9.96 6.50
N ALA A 238 8.50 10.77 5.94
CA ALA A 238 7.89 10.56 4.64
C ALA A 238 8.87 10.55 3.44
N VAL A 239 10.13 10.91 3.64
CA VAL A 239 11.15 11.08 2.58
C VAL A 239 12.40 10.24 2.81
N GLU A 240 12.55 9.64 3.98
CA GLU A 240 13.73 8.86 4.33
C GLU A 240 13.53 7.37 4.00
N ALA A 241 14.52 6.83 3.29
CA ALA A 241 14.71 5.39 3.24
C ALA A 241 14.92 4.88 4.67
N PRO A 242 14.51 3.65 4.99
CA PRO A 242 14.07 2.59 4.07
C PRO A 242 12.54 2.46 3.92
N PHE A 243 11.77 3.24 4.67
CA PHE A 243 10.31 3.14 4.71
C PHE A 243 9.61 4.12 3.77
N TYR A 244 10.16 5.32 3.57
CA TYR A 244 9.48 6.46 2.96
C TYR A 244 8.14 6.77 3.65
N ASN A 245 8.14 6.57 4.97
CA ASN A 245 7.05 6.75 5.92
C ASN A 245 7.66 6.83 7.33
N THR A 246 6.88 7.27 8.32
CA THR A 246 7.21 7.02 9.72
C THR A 246 7.13 5.52 10.02
N TYR A 247 7.78 5.08 11.10
CA TYR A 247 7.73 3.70 11.57
C TYR A 247 7.64 3.63 13.10
N VAL A 248 7.13 2.50 13.57
CA VAL A 248 7.22 2.04 14.96
C VAL A 248 8.15 0.82 14.99
N GLU A 249 9.25 0.96 15.72
CA GLU A 249 10.23 -0.10 15.89
C GLU A 249 10.06 -0.82 17.21
N PHE A 250 10.19 -2.14 17.15
CA PHE A 250 10.37 -3.00 18.31
C PHE A 250 11.61 -3.88 18.08
N ARG A 251 12.28 -4.23 19.17
CA ARG A 251 13.36 -5.23 19.15
C ARG A 251 12.80 -6.55 19.63
N TRP A 252 13.15 -7.64 18.96
CA TRP A 252 12.75 -8.98 19.39
C TRP A 252 13.36 -9.27 20.77
N PRO A 253 12.55 -9.66 21.77
CA PRO A 253 13.06 -9.97 23.09
C PRO A 253 13.84 -11.29 23.06
N HIS A 254 14.90 -11.34 23.85
CA HIS A 254 15.76 -12.52 24.03
C HIS A 254 15.23 -13.42 25.15
#